data_AF-A0A967LYC0-F1
#
_entry.id   AF-A0A967LYC0-F1
#
_cell.length_a   1.000
_cell.length_b   1.000
_cell.length_c   1.000
_cell.angle_alpha   90.00
_cell.angle_beta   90.00
_cell.angle_gamma   90.00
#
_symmetry.space_group_name_H-M   'P 1'
#
loop_
_entity.id
_entity.type
_entity.pdbx_description
1 polymer ?
#
loop_
_entity_poly.entity_id
_entity_poly.type
_entity_poly.pdbx_seq_one_letter_code
_entity_poly.pdbx_strand_id
1 'polypeptide(L)' 'MSVRRLIHDKTKDFINGTGTEPDTILLTPDMAMYLAEEFRNRHDITPGKLPDKLYGMQLIVMQRGDVVVAYTGGGWDVSQ' A
#
# COMPACT_ATOMS: atom_id res chain seq x y z
N MET A 1 -6.63 -2.30 14.80
CA MET A 1 -6.29 -3.23 13.71
C MET A 1 -5.06 -2.66 13.02
N SER A 2 -4.02 -3.46 12.71
CA SER A 2 -2.78 -2.95 12.13
C SER A 2 -2.95 -2.60 10.64
N VAL A 3 -2.33 -1.51 10.18
CA VAL A 3 -2.35 -1.10 8.76
C VAL A 3 -1.71 -2.17 7.88
N ARG A 4 -0.67 -2.85 8.36
CA ARG A 4 -0.05 -3.98 7.64
C ARG A 4 -1.02 -5.14 7.45
N ARG A 5 -1.86 -5.44 8.44
CA ARG A 5 -2.88 -6.48 8.33
C ARG A 5 -3.95 -6.10 7.31
N LEU A 6 -4.40 -4.84 7.34
CA LEU A 6 -5.34 -4.31 6.36
C LEU A 6 -4.79 -4.41 4.92
N ILE A 7 -3.53 -4.05 4.71
CA ILE A 7 -2.85 -4.16 3.41
C ILE A 7 -2.79 -5.62 2.97
N HIS A 8 -2.36 -6.52 3.86
CA HIS A 8 -2.27 -7.95 3.57
C HIS A 8 -3.63 -8.55 3.16
N ASP A 9 -4.69 -8.22 3.90
CA ASP A 9 -6.04 -8.72 3.62
C ASP A 9 -6.54 -8.18 2.27
N LYS A 10 -6.33 -6.89 1.97
CA LYS A 10 -6.66 -6.30 0.66
C LYS A 10 -5.85 -6.89 -0.49
N THR A 11 -4.57 -7.19 -0.29
CA THR A 11 -3.73 -7.86 -1.30
C THR A 11 -4.28 -9.26 -1.60
N LYS A 12 -4.65 -10.03 -0.57
CA LYS A 12 -5.23 -11.36 -0.73
C LYS A 12 -6.56 -11.30 -1.48
N ASP A 13 -7.44 -10.37 -1.13
CA ASP A 13 -8.72 -10.18 -1.79
C ASP A 13 -8.55 -9.76 -3.26
N PHE A 14 -7.58 -8.89 -3.55
CA PHE A 14 -7.24 -8.49 -4.92
C PHE A 14 -6.78 -9.67 -5.76
N ILE A 15 -5.86 -10.50 -5.25
CA ILE A 15 -5.37 -11.69 -5.96
C ILE A 15 -6.51 -12.68 -6.19
N ASN A 16 -7.36 -12.91 -5.19
CA ASN A 16 -8.51 -13.81 -5.33
C ASN A 16 -9.52 -13.31 -6.37
N GLY A 17 -9.71 -12.00 -6.49
CA GLY A 17 -10.65 -11.40 -7.43
C GLY A 17 -10.11 -11.27 -8.86
N THR A 18 -8.80 -11.05 -9.02
CA THR A 18 -8.17 -10.72 -10.32
C THR A 18 -7.26 -11.82 -10.88
N GLY A 19 -6.83 -12.76 -10.04
CA GLY A 19 -5.80 -13.74 -10.38
C GLY A 19 -4.40 -13.13 -10.58
N THR A 20 -4.20 -11.84 -10.26
CA THR A 20 -2.96 -11.10 -10.52
C THR A 20 -2.38 -10.53 -9.22
N GLU A 21 -1.05 -10.54 -9.10
CA GLU A 21 -0.37 -9.89 -7.97
C GLU A 21 -0.37 -8.37 -8.15
N PRO A 22 -0.83 -7.60 -7.16
CA PRO A 22 -0.75 -6.14 -7.22
C PRO A 22 0.70 -5.66 -7.07
N ASP A 23 0.99 -4.51 -7.67
CA ASP A 23 2.31 -3.88 -7.64
C ASP A 23 2.33 -2.55 -6.88
N THR A 24 1.15 -2.04 -6.49
CA THR A 24 0.98 -0.70 -5.92
C THR A 24 0.01 -0.72 -4.74
N ILE A 25 0.36 -0.01 -3.67
CA ILE A 25 -0.48 0.26 -2.52
C ILE A 25 -0.70 1.78 -2.45
N LEU A 26 -1.96 2.18 -2.44
CA LEU A 26 -2.40 3.55 -2.26
C LEU A 26 -2.90 3.72 -0.83
N LEU A 27 -2.35 4.70 -0.11
CA LEU A 27 -2.70 5.01 1.28
C LEU A 27 -3.14 6.47 1.43
N THR A 28 -4.00 6.74 2.40
CA THR A 28 -4.23 8.11 2.89
C THR A 28 -3.07 8.58 3.78
N PRO A 29 -2.93 9.90 4.03
CA PRO A 29 -1.88 10.42 4.89
C PRO A 29 -1.95 9.85 6.30
N ASP A 30 -3.15 9.67 6.86
CA ASP A 30 -3.34 9.10 8.18
C ASP A 30 -2.90 7.62 8.24
N MET A 31 -3.25 6.82 7.24
CA MET A 31 -2.82 5.42 7.15
C MET A 31 -1.31 5.29 6.95
N ALA A 32 -0.73 6.20 6.18
CA ALA A 32 0.72 6.32 6.00
C ALA A 32 1.40 6.66 7.34
N MET A 33 0.86 7.59 8.13
CA MET A 33 1.35 7.90 9.47
C MET A 33 1.27 6.70 10.41
N TYR A 34 0.12 6.01 10.49
CA TYR A 34 -0.02 4.82 11.32
C TYR A 34 0.93 3.70 10.91
N LEU A 35 1.14 3.49 9.61
CA LEU A 35 2.12 2.55 9.10
C LEU A 35 3.54 2.95 9.54
N ALA A 36 3.89 4.23 9.46
CA ALA A 36 5.19 4.74 9.92
C ALA A 36 5.40 4.53 11.43
N GLU A 37 4.36 4.71 12.25
CA GLU A 37 4.38 4.42 13.69
C GLU A 37 4.59 2.93 13.97
N GLU A 38 3.93 2.04 13.22
CA GLU A 38 4.12 0.59 13.34
C GLU A 38 5.57 0.17 13.01
N PHE A 39 6.23 0.84 12.07
CA PHE A 39 7.63 0.62 11.74
C PHE A 39 8.57 1.12 12.85
N ARG A 40 8.33 2.31 13.39
CA ARG A 40 9.14 2.88 14.49
C ARG A 40 9.09 2.00 15.75
N ASN A 41 7.97 1.33 16.00
CA ASN A 41 7.82 0.45 17.15
C ASN A 41 8.56 -0.89 17.04
N ARG A 42 9.16 -1.23 15.88
CA ARG A 42 9.86 -2.52 15.68
C ARG A 42 11.31 -2.43 15.22
N HIS A 43 11.78 -1.30 14.69
CA HIS A 43 13.17 -1.14 14.25
C HIS A 43 13.71 0.25 14.60
N ASP A 44 15.02 0.30 14.82
CA ASP A 44 15.82 1.44 15.23
C ASP A 44 15.44 2.78 14.56
N ILE A 45 15.43 3.81 15.37
CA ILE A 45 14.61 5.01 15.26
C ILE A 45 15.32 6.08 14.42
N THR A 46 15.48 5.84 13.12
CA THR A 46 15.84 6.94 12.21
C THR A 46 14.56 7.64 11.74
N PRO A 47 14.32 8.92 12.04
CA PRO A 47 13.10 9.60 11.65
C PRO A 47 13.06 9.84 10.14
N GLY A 48 11.91 9.56 9.52
CA GLY A 48 11.36 10.55 8.59
C GLY A 48 10.78 10.06 7.28
N LYS A 49 10.93 8.79 6.86
CA LYS A 49 10.39 8.35 5.57
C LYS A 49 9.80 6.96 5.68
N LEU A 50 8.53 6.83 5.27
CA LEU A 50 7.99 5.53 4.89
C LEU A 50 8.88 4.93 3.81
N PRO A 51 9.06 3.61 3.80
CA PRO A 51 9.76 2.99 2.69
C PRO A 51 8.97 3.24 1.40
N ASP A 52 9.66 3.44 0.28
CA ASP A 52 9.00 3.60 -1.03
C ASP A 52 8.29 2.32 -1.49
N LYS A 53 8.60 1.19 -0.83
CA LYS A 53 7.99 -0.12 -1.07
C LYS A 53 7.61 -0.85 0.21
N LEU A 54 6.52 -1.60 0.16
CA LEU A 54 6.09 -2.52 1.21
C LEU A 54 5.64 -3.84 0.58
N TYR A 55 6.20 -4.97 1.06
CA TYR A 55 5.96 -6.29 0.47
C TYR A 55 6.27 -6.36 -1.05
N GLY A 56 7.26 -5.60 -1.51
CA GLY A 56 7.60 -5.52 -2.94
C GLY A 56 6.72 -4.58 -3.77
N MET A 57 5.57 -4.13 -3.23
CA MET A 57 4.67 -3.18 -3.88
C MET A 57 5.10 -1.73 -3.63
N GLN A 58 4.91 -0.85 -4.61
CA GLN A 58 5.14 0.58 -4.50
C GLN A 58 4.12 1.23 -3.55
N LEU A 59 4.59 2.12 -2.67
CA LEU A 59 3.72 2.90 -1.78
C LEU A 59 3.46 4.29 -2.37
N ILE A 60 2.20 4.64 -2.53
CA ILE A 60 1.77 5.96 -3.01
C ILE A 60 0.80 6.55 -2.00
N VAL A 61 1.05 7.78 -1.57
CA VAL A 61 0.15 8.52 -0.67
C VAL A 61 -0.79 9.39 -1.51
N MET A 62 -2.09 9.15 -1.36
CA MET A 62 -3.15 9.94 -1.99
C MET A 62 -3.79 10.86 -0.96
N GLN A 63 -4.28 12.04 -1.37
CA GLN A 63 -4.85 13.00 -0.43
C GLN A 63 -6.18 12.55 0.21
N ARG A 64 -6.95 11.66 -0.42
CA ARG A 64 -8.26 11.17 0.03
C ARG A 64 -8.53 9.76 -0.50
N GLY A 65 -9.44 9.05 0.16
CA GLY A 65 -9.88 7.69 -0.23
C GLY A 65 -9.67 6.68 0.89
N ASP A 66 -9.81 5.41 0.57
CA ASP A 66 -9.43 4.30 1.45
C ASP A 66 -8.09 3.70 1.01
N VAL A 67 -7.56 2.77 1.81
CA VAL A 67 -6.44 1.94 1.37
C VAL A 67 -6.87 1.13 0.14
N VAL A 68 -6.15 1.28 -0.96
CA VAL A 68 -6.39 0.55 -2.22
C VAL A 68 -5.11 -0.19 -2.59
N VAL A 69 -5.27 -1.41 -3.07
CA VAL A 69 -4.18 -2.22 -3.61
C VAL A 69 -4.49 -2.39 -5.11
N ALA A 70 -3.51 -2.15 -5.96
CA ALA A 70 -3.68 -2.07 -7.40
C ALA A 70 -2.53 -2.76 -8.14
N TYR A 71 -2.84 -3.23 -9.34
CA TYR A 71 -1.86 -3.66 -10.34
C TYR A 71 -1.78 -2.60 -11.45
N THR A 72 -0.60 -2.02 -11.69
CA THR A 72 -0.36 -0.95 -12.67
C THR A 72 0.35 -1.44 -13.93
N GLY A 73 0.84 -2.69 -13.94
CA GLY A 73 1.53 -3.33 -15.06
C GLY A 73 0.71 -3.58 -16.34
N GLY A 74 -0.52 -3.08 -16.43
CA GLY A 74 -1.42 -3.29 -17.58
C GLY A 74 -1.34 -2.23 -18.68
N GLY A 75 -0.70 -1.08 -18.46
CA GLY A 75 -0.90 0.08 -19.32
C GLY A 75 -2.34 0.60 -19.25
N TRP A 76 -2.52 1.91 -19.19
CA TRP A 76 -3.86 2.48 -19.31
C TRP A 76 -4.21 2.47 -20.79
N ASP A 77 -4.90 1.42 -21.27
CA ASP A 77 -5.58 1.53 -22.56
C ASP A 77 -6.82 2.41 -22.37
N VAL A 78 -6.60 3.72 -22.50
CA VAL A 78 -7.65 4.73 -22.71
C VAL A 78 -7.79 4.93 -24.23
N SER A 79 -8.13 3.87 -24.95
CA SER A 79 -8.75 4.03 -26.27
C SER A 79 -10.19 4.50 -26.06
N GLN A 80 -10.43 5.76 -26.47
CA GLN A 80 -11.75 6.38 -26.53
C GLN A 80 -12.63 5.71 -27.59
#